data_AF-A0ABD3XHW6-F1
#
_entry.id   AF-A0ABD3XHW6-F1
#
_cell.length_a   1.000
_cell.length_b   1.000
_cell.length_c   1.000
_cell.angle_alpha   90.00
_cell.angle_beta   90.00
_cell.angle_gamma   90.00
#
_symmetry.space_group_name_H-M   'P 1'
#
loop_
_entity.id
_entity.type
_entity.pdbx_description
1 polymer ?
#
loop_
_entity_poly.entity_id
_entity_poly.type
_entity_poly.pdbx_seq_one_letter_code
_entity_poly.pdbx_strand_id
1 'polypeptide(L)'
;MEEETVVEDDAELTLNKVEESPFPGAGEEEFEEEEQILDLEGLKRLNLSKNQESSKPEEILESKTDAADWRLEVERVLPQLKVTIRTDNKDWRVHVEQMHSHKDGIETSLIETKTYLDKLHEEITRTLEKISSREKYINNQLEHLLGEFRGTQDNLAETKERYRQASGGVTERSRQLADVTEELEKVKQEMEDRGSSMTDGAPLVKIKQANQQLKKETTQMDIRIGVVEHILLQAKLKDKATQNKQVHTAATEDPMDLKF
;
A
#
# COMPACT_ATOMS: atom_id res chain seq x y z
N MET A 1 -13.82 22.75 -3.50
CA MET A 1 -12.86 21.81 -2.90
C MET A 1 -13.55 21.30 -1.67
N GLU A 2 -14.40 20.29 -1.86
CA GLU A 2 -15.19 19.66 -0.79
C GLU A 2 -14.43 18.37 -0.46
N GLU A 3 -13.83 18.34 0.73
CA GLU A 3 -13.24 17.14 1.31
C GLU A 3 -14.36 16.25 1.83
N GLU A 4 -14.67 15.19 1.10
CA GLU A 4 -15.56 14.12 1.53
C GLU A 4 -14.81 13.24 2.53
N THR A 5 -14.99 13.52 3.82
CA THR A 5 -14.51 12.68 4.92
C THR A 5 -15.35 11.40 4.95
N VAL A 6 -14.83 10.33 4.35
CA VAL A 6 -15.40 8.99 4.49
C VAL A 6 -15.25 8.55 5.94
N VAL A 7 -16.38 8.40 6.62
CA VAL A 7 -16.48 7.87 7.98
C VAL A 7 -16.31 6.35 7.86
N GLU A 8 -15.16 5.83 8.28
CA GLU A 8 -14.95 4.39 8.48
C GLU A 8 -15.68 3.97 9.77
N ASP A 9 -16.80 3.27 9.61
CA ASP A 9 -17.57 2.65 10.67
C ASP A 9 -16.86 1.36 11.12
N ASP A 10 -15.84 1.54 11.96
CA ASP A 10 -14.99 0.48 12.50
C ASP A 10 -15.71 -0.23 13.68
N ALA A 11 -16.75 -0.99 13.36
CA ALA A 11 -17.46 -1.84 14.31
C ALA A 11 -16.79 -3.23 14.39
N GLU A 12 -15.60 -3.31 14.97
CA GLU A 12 -14.98 -4.59 15.35
C GLU A 12 -15.75 -5.25 16.50
N LEU A 13 -16.63 -6.20 16.18
CA LEU A 13 -17.26 -7.09 17.16
C LEU A 13 -16.23 -8.12 17.65
N THR A 14 -15.54 -7.78 18.74
CA THR A 14 -14.71 -8.71 19.52
C THR A 14 -15.61 -9.72 20.26
N LEU A 15 -15.92 -10.85 19.61
CA LEU A 15 -16.65 -11.95 20.22
C LEU A 15 -15.73 -12.77 21.13
N ASN A 16 -15.47 -12.28 22.35
CA ASN A 16 -14.75 -13.02 23.39
C ASN A 16 -15.29 -12.72 24.78
N LYS A 17 -16.58 -13.02 25.02
CA LYS A 17 -17.15 -13.26 26.37
C LYS A 17 -18.59 -13.78 26.29
N VAL A 18 -18.80 -15.03 25.87
CA VAL A 18 -20.06 -15.76 26.14
C VAL A 18 -19.72 -17.15 26.68
N GLU A 19 -19.16 -17.16 27.88
CA GLU A 19 -19.14 -18.31 28.79
C GLU A 19 -19.51 -17.79 30.17
N GLU A 20 -20.79 -17.43 30.35
CA GLU A 20 -21.46 -17.46 31.65
C GLU A 20 -22.96 -17.22 31.42
N SER A 21 -23.67 -18.26 31.03
CA SER A 21 -25.11 -18.35 31.26
C SER A 21 -25.32 -19.51 32.24
N PRO A 22 -25.76 -19.25 33.47
CA PRO A 22 -26.14 -20.32 34.39
C PRO A 22 -27.44 -20.90 33.85
N PHE A 23 -27.34 -22.09 33.27
CA PHE A 23 -28.47 -22.95 32.93
C PHE A 23 -29.26 -23.22 34.22
N PRO A 24 -30.50 -22.72 34.39
CA PRO A 24 -31.32 -23.09 35.53
C PRO A 24 -32.01 -24.41 35.16
N GLY A 25 -31.38 -25.53 35.47
CA GLY A 25 -31.98 -26.84 35.17
C GLY A 25 -31.06 -28.05 35.23
N ALA A 26 -29.86 -27.93 35.78
CA ALA A 26 -28.98 -29.08 36.04
C ALA A 26 -28.58 -29.09 37.50
N GLY A 27 -29.41 -29.71 38.34
CA GLY A 27 -29.13 -29.88 39.76
C GLY A 27 -30.35 -30.43 40.51
N GLU A 28 -30.33 -31.75 40.71
CA GLU A 28 -31.06 -32.48 41.76
C GLU A 28 -32.58 -32.65 41.56
N GLU A 29 -32.94 -33.56 40.66
CA GLU A 29 -34.15 -34.39 40.82
C GLU A 29 -33.71 -35.82 41.17
N GLU A 30 -33.75 -36.10 42.47
CA GLU A 30 -33.62 -37.42 43.07
C GLU A 30 -34.91 -38.20 42.77
N PHE A 31 -34.94 -38.93 41.64
CA PHE A 31 -35.94 -39.96 41.39
C PHE A 31 -35.32 -41.33 41.66
N GLU A 32 -35.46 -41.80 42.90
CA GLU A 32 -35.29 -43.21 43.24
C GLU A 32 -36.46 -44.01 42.66
N GLU A 33 -36.36 -44.42 41.39
CA GLU A 33 -37.12 -45.58 40.90
C GLU A 33 -36.28 -46.83 41.17
N GLU A 34 -36.52 -47.46 42.34
CA GLU A 34 -36.07 -48.82 42.61
C GLU A 34 -36.66 -49.77 41.55
N GLU A 35 -35.87 -50.07 40.52
CA GLU A 35 -36.11 -51.22 39.64
C GLU A 35 -36.10 -52.49 40.49
N GLN A 36 -37.29 -52.96 40.86
CA GLN A 36 -37.46 -54.27 41.47
C GLN A 36 -37.25 -55.35 40.39
N ILE A 37 -35.97 -55.61 40.07
CA ILE A 37 -35.55 -56.72 39.21
C ILE A 37 -35.98 -58.02 39.90
N LEU A 38 -37.05 -58.62 39.38
CA LEU A 38 -37.53 -59.92 39.81
C LEU A 38 -36.44 -60.97 39.54
N ASP A 39 -35.82 -61.50 40.60
CA ASP A 39 -34.80 -62.56 40.51
C ASP A 39 -35.41 -63.85 39.93
N LEU A 40 -35.36 -63.97 38.61
CA LEU A 40 -35.79 -65.15 37.86
C LEU A 40 -35.01 -66.41 38.26
N GLU A 41 -33.80 -66.27 38.81
CA GLU A 41 -32.96 -67.39 39.22
C GLU A 41 -33.37 -67.93 40.60
N GLY A 42 -33.75 -67.05 41.52
CA GLY A 42 -34.40 -67.39 42.79
C GLY A 42 -35.73 -68.13 42.61
N LEU A 43 -36.56 -67.70 41.64
CA LEU A 43 -37.82 -68.38 41.32
C LEU A 43 -37.59 -69.81 40.76
N LYS A 44 -36.51 -69.99 40.00
CA LYS A 44 -36.11 -71.29 39.43
C LYS A 44 -35.61 -72.25 40.51
N ARG A 45 -34.89 -71.76 41.54
CA ARG A 45 -34.45 -72.56 42.70
C ARG A 45 -35.63 -73.02 43.56
N LEU A 46 -36.64 -72.17 43.75
CA LEU A 46 -37.89 -72.54 44.45
C LEU A 46 -38.70 -73.60 43.69
N ASN A 47 -38.67 -73.58 42.36
CA ASN A 47 -39.34 -74.60 41.55
C ASN A 47 -38.58 -75.95 41.63
N LEU A 48 -37.25 -75.92 41.70
CA LEU A 48 -36.43 -77.12 41.83
C LEU A 48 -36.55 -77.78 43.22
N SER A 49 -36.71 -76.99 44.30
CA SER A 49 -36.91 -77.51 45.65
C SER A 49 -38.29 -78.10 45.90
N LYS A 50 -39.31 -77.65 45.15
CA LYS A 50 -40.68 -78.17 45.24
C LYS A 50 -40.87 -79.52 44.54
N ASN A 51 -39.85 -80.01 43.84
CA ASN A 51 -39.92 -81.24 43.05
C ASN A 51 -39.44 -82.50 43.80
N GLN A 52 -39.14 -82.41 45.11
CA GLN A 52 -38.71 -83.57 45.91
C GLN A 52 -39.71 -84.10 46.96
N GLU A 53 -40.87 -83.47 47.17
CA GLU A 53 -41.92 -84.05 48.01
C GLU A 53 -43.31 -83.78 47.43
N SER A 54 -43.71 -84.55 46.42
CA SER A 54 -45.13 -84.82 46.18
C SER A 54 -45.33 -86.33 46.06
N SER A 55 -45.38 -86.97 47.22
CA SER A 55 -46.02 -88.27 47.36
C SER A 55 -47.45 -88.13 46.85
N LYS A 56 -47.72 -88.68 45.66
CA LYS A 56 -49.06 -88.80 45.09
C LYS A 56 -50.02 -89.43 46.12
N PRO A 57 -51.16 -88.82 46.43
CA PRO A 57 -52.37 -89.58 46.67
C PRO A 57 -53.06 -89.75 45.31
N GLU A 58 -52.81 -90.87 44.62
CA GLU A 58 -53.79 -91.41 43.68
C GLU A 58 -54.90 -92.07 44.51
N GLU A 59 -55.71 -91.22 45.15
CA GLU A 59 -57.02 -91.62 45.65
C GLU A 59 -58.02 -91.06 44.65
N ILE A 60 -58.66 -91.96 43.91
CA ILE A 60 -59.68 -91.60 42.93
C ILE A 60 -60.78 -90.84 43.68
N LEU A 61 -60.88 -89.53 43.43
CA LEU A 61 -61.93 -88.66 43.94
C LEU A 61 -63.28 -89.13 43.37
N GLU A 62 -63.94 -90.06 44.05
CA GLU A 62 -65.33 -90.41 43.76
C GLU A 62 -66.23 -89.26 44.22
N SER A 63 -66.79 -88.53 43.25
CA SER A 63 -67.74 -87.45 43.50
C SER A 63 -69.02 -87.99 44.12
N LYS A 64 -69.21 -87.79 45.43
CA LYS A 64 -70.48 -87.99 46.14
C LYS A 64 -71.44 -86.79 45.98
N THR A 65 -71.20 -85.93 44.99
CA THR A 65 -71.90 -84.66 44.82
C THR A 65 -73.14 -84.85 43.94
N ASP A 66 -74.32 -84.49 44.46
CA ASP A 66 -75.59 -84.53 43.74
C ASP A 66 -75.58 -83.55 42.54
N ALA A 67 -76.27 -83.92 41.45
CA ALA A 67 -76.34 -83.09 40.24
C ALA A 67 -77.00 -81.72 40.50
N ALA A 68 -77.91 -81.66 41.48
CA ALA A 68 -78.52 -80.42 41.93
C ALA A 68 -77.53 -79.50 42.66
N ASP A 69 -76.70 -80.07 43.55
CA ASP A 69 -75.66 -79.33 44.27
C ASP A 69 -74.58 -78.82 43.32
N TRP A 70 -74.22 -79.60 42.30
CA TRP A 70 -73.27 -79.17 41.28
C TRP A 70 -73.82 -78.02 40.43
N ARG A 71 -75.12 -78.04 40.09
CA ARG A 71 -75.77 -76.94 39.38
C ARG A 71 -75.82 -75.67 40.21
N LEU A 72 -76.12 -75.77 41.51
CA LEU A 72 -76.10 -74.62 42.42
C LEU A 72 -74.70 -74.03 42.56
N GLU A 73 -73.67 -74.88 42.60
CA GLU A 73 -72.28 -74.44 42.64
C GLU A 73 -71.85 -73.75 41.33
N VAL A 74 -72.28 -74.28 40.19
CA VAL A 74 -72.07 -73.62 38.88
C VAL A 74 -72.77 -72.26 38.84
N GLU A 75 -74.02 -72.15 39.29
CA GLU A 75 -74.75 -70.87 39.36
C GLU A 75 -74.09 -69.88 40.35
N ARG A 76 -73.48 -70.38 41.43
CA ARG A 76 -72.73 -69.58 42.40
C ARG A 76 -71.40 -69.07 41.84
N VAL A 77 -70.71 -69.87 41.04
CA VAL A 77 -69.39 -69.56 40.48
C VAL A 77 -69.48 -68.83 39.13
N LEU A 78 -70.60 -68.95 38.40
CA LEU A 78 -70.83 -68.26 37.12
C LEU A 78 -70.57 -66.74 37.19
N PRO A 79 -71.05 -66.00 38.21
CA PRO A 79 -70.78 -64.56 38.33
C PRO A 79 -69.30 -64.27 38.66
N GLN A 80 -68.60 -65.19 39.31
CA GLN A 80 -67.17 -65.07 39.64
C GLN A 80 -66.28 -65.33 38.42
N LEU A 81 -66.75 -66.13 37.46
CA LEU A 81 -66.09 -66.38 36.17
C LEU A 81 -66.42 -65.32 35.12
N LYS A 82 -67.44 -64.48 35.36
CA LYS A 82 -67.78 -63.37 34.48
C LYS A 82 -66.74 -62.27 34.61
N VAL A 83 -65.64 -62.43 33.86
CA VAL A 83 -64.60 -61.41 33.71
C VAL A 83 -65.22 -60.21 32.99
N THR A 84 -65.69 -59.25 33.78
CA THR A 84 -66.14 -57.97 33.26
C THR A 84 -64.88 -57.12 33.12
N ILE A 85 -64.32 -57.09 31.91
CA ILE A 85 -63.17 -56.22 31.60
C ILE A 85 -63.66 -54.78 31.74
N ARG A 86 -63.40 -54.17 32.89
CA ARG A 86 -63.56 -52.72 33.05
C ARG A 86 -62.35 -52.09 32.37
N THR A 87 -62.60 -51.23 31.40
CA THR A 87 -61.56 -50.39 30.78
C THR A 87 -61.01 -49.44 31.85
N ASP A 88 -60.02 -49.92 32.61
CA ASP A 88 -59.28 -49.14 33.58
C ASP A 88 -58.06 -48.53 32.89
N ASN A 89 -57.67 -47.31 33.27
CA ASN A 89 -56.48 -46.63 32.74
C ASN A 89 -55.16 -47.29 33.20
N LYS A 90 -55.26 -48.42 33.91
CA LYS A 90 -54.16 -49.33 34.27
C LYS A 90 -54.11 -50.57 33.37
N ASP A 91 -55.01 -50.68 32.38
CA ASP A 91 -54.94 -51.75 31.39
C ASP A 91 -53.76 -51.47 30.45
N TRP A 92 -52.79 -52.36 30.47
CA TRP A 92 -51.63 -52.32 29.58
C TRP A 92 -52.03 -52.24 28.11
N ARG A 93 -53.23 -52.71 27.73
CA ARG A 93 -53.76 -52.58 26.36
C ARG A 93 -53.94 -51.12 25.94
N VAL A 94 -54.45 -50.28 26.83
CA VAL A 94 -54.64 -48.84 26.57
C VAL A 94 -53.27 -48.15 26.45
N HIS A 95 -52.30 -48.50 27.29
CA HIS A 95 -50.93 -47.99 27.17
C HIS A 95 -50.23 -48.43 25.90
N VAL A 96 -50.43 -49.68 25.47
CA VAL A 96 -49.89 -50.18 24.20
C VAL A 96 -50.54 -49.45 23.02
N GLU A 97 -51.85 -49.22 23.04
CA GLU A 97 -52.54 -48.44 22.00
C GLU A 97 -52.07 -46.98 21.97
N GLN A 98 -51.89 -46.35 23.13
CA GLN A 98 -51.29 -45.01 23.27
C GLN A 98 -49.86 -44.96 22.72
N MET A 99 -49.04 -45.98 23.00
CA MET A 99 -47.67 -46.06 22.48
C MET A 99 -47.63 -46.18 20.96
N HIS A 100 -48.54 -46.97 20.35
CA HIS A 100 -48.67 -47.01 18.89
C HIS A 100 -49.11 -45.65 18.33
N SER A 101 -50.09 -44.99 18.95
CA SER A 101 -50.53 -43.66 18.54
C SER A 101 -49.42 -42.60 18.63
N HIS A 102 -48.63 -42.60 19.70
CA HIS A 102 -47.48 -41.72 19.83
C HIS A 102 -46.38 -42.04 18.81
N LYS A 103 -46.11 -43.32 18.57
CA LYS A 103 -45.16 -43.74 17.53
C LYS A 103 -45.59 -43.20 16.16
N ASP A 104 -46.86 -43.37 15.79
CA ASP A 104 -47.38 -42.89 14.50
C ASP A 104 -47.32 -41.36 14.40
N GLY A 105 -47.59 -40.65 15.50
CA GLY A 105 -47.42 -39.19 15.57
C GLY A 105 -45.96 -38.74 15.42
N ILE A 106 -45.02 -39.44 16.06
CA ILE A 106 -43.59 -39.20 15.92
C ILE A 106 -43.14 -39.49 14.48
N GLU A 107 -43.56 -40.60 13.89
CA GLU A 107 -43.23 -40.96 12.50
C GLU A 107 -43.76 -39.91 11.52
N THR A 108 -44.99 -39.45 11.71
CA THR A 108 -45.59 -38.41 10.87
C THR A 108 -44.83 -37.08 10.99
N SER A 109 -44.57 -36.62 12.21
CA SER A 109 -43.80 -35.38 12.45
C SER A 109 -42.35 -35.48 11.96
N LEU A 110 -41.72 -36.66 12.04
CA LEU A 110 -40.40 -36.92 11.48
C LEU A 110 -40.40 -36.82 9.95
N ILE A 111 -41.40 -37.40 9.28
CA ILE A 111 -41.55 -37.31 7.82
C ILE A 111 -41.78 -35.86 7.39
N GLU A 112 -42.63 -35.12 8.11
CA GLU A 112 -42.90 -33.70 7.83
C GLU A 112 -41.63 -32.85 8.00
N THR A 113 -40.96 -32.95 9.15
CA THR A 113 -39.73 -32.20 9.43
C THR A 113 -38.61 -32.53 8.44
N LYS A 114 -38.44 -33.81 8.08
CA LYS A 114 -37.50 -34.21 7.03
C LYS A 114 -37.85 -33.57 5.69
N THR A 115 -39.13 -33.56 5.32
CA THR A 115 -39.57 -32.93 4.06
C THR A 115 -39.32 -31.41 4.06
N TYR A 116 -39.52 -30.74 5.19
CA TYR A 116 -39.18 -29.31 5.32
C TYR A 116 -37.67 -29.08 5.20
N LEU A 117 -36.85 -29.94 5.82
CA LEU A 117 -35.40 -29.86 5.74
C LEU A 117 -34.89 -30.10 4.31
N ASP A 118 -35.44 -31.09 3.61
CA ASP A 118 -35.08 -31.39 2.22
C ASP A 118 -35.43 -30.21 1.30
N LYS A 119 -36.61 -29.61 1.47
CA LYS A 119 -36.99 -28.38 0.73
C LYS A 119 -36.05 -27.23 1.01
N LEU A 120 -35.72 -26.98 2.28
CA LEU A 120 -34.78 -25.92 2.66
C LEU A 120 -33.39 -26.17 2.05
N HIS A 121 -32.93 -27.41 2.07
CA HIS A 121 -31.66 -27.79 1.46
C HIS A 121 -31.65 -27.55 -0.06
N GLU A 122 -32.72 -27.92 -0.76
CA GLU A 122 -32.87 -27.64 -2.19
C GLU A 122 -32.92 -26.13 -2.48
N GLU A 123 -33.64 -25.35 -1.68
CA GLU A 123 -33.72 -23.90 -1.83
C GLU A 123 -32.36 -23.23 -1.63
N ILE A 124 -31.62 -23.62 -0.57
CA ILE A 124 -30.26 -23.14 -0.30
C ILE A 124 -29.32 -23.53 -1.45
N THR A 125 -29.42 -24.76 -1.96
CA THR A 125 -28.59 -25.22 -3.08
C THR A 125 -28.87 -24.37 -4.33
N ARG A 126 -30.15 -24.12 -4.65
CA ARG A 126 -30.54 -23.26 -5.78
C ARG A 126 -30.07 -21.82 -5.60
N THR A 127 -30.11 -21.25 -4.39
CA THR A 127 -29.63 -19.89 -4.16
C THR A 127 -28.11 -19.82 -4.27
N LEU A 128 -27.37 -20.82 -3.77
CA LEU A 128 -25.92 -20.92 -3.92
C LEU A 128 -25.50 -21.03 -5.39
N GLU A 129 -26.20 -21.83 -6.21
CA GLU A 129 -25.96 -21.91 -7.65
C GLU A 129 -26.21 -20.58 -8.36
N LYS A 130 -27.27 -19.87 -7.98
CA LYS A 130 -27.56 -18.51 -8.49
C LYS A 130 -26.46 -17.53 -8.09
N ILE A 131 -26.00 -17.55 -6.84
CA ILE A 131 -24.90 -16.70 -6.37
C ILE A 131 -23.62 -17.02 -7.15
N SER A 132 -23.25 -18.30 -7.27
CA SER A 132 -22.05 -18.72 -8.00
C SER A 132 -22.10 -18.33 -9.48
N SER A 133 -23.26 -18.44 -10.14
CA SER A 133 -23.41 -17.99 -11.53
C SER A 133 -23.31 -16.47 -11.65
N ARG A 134 -23.85 -15.72 -10.67
CA ARG A 134 -23.75 -14.26 -10.63
C ARG A 134 -22.32 -13.79 -10.37
N GLU A 135 -21.59 -14.44 -9.46
CA GLU A 135 -20.17 -14.19 -9.20
C GLU A 135 -19.33 -14.44 -10.45
N LYS A 136 -19.51 -15.59 -11.11
CA LYS A 136 -18.82 -15.89 -12.38
C LYS A 136 -19.08 -14.83 -13.44
N TYR A 137 -20.34 -14.39 -13.55
CA TYR A 137 -20.71 -13.33 -14.49
C TYR A 137 -20.02 -11.99 -14.16
N ILE A 138 -20.05 -11.57 -12.90
CA ILE A 138 -19.41 -10.32 -12.46
C ILE A 138 -17.89 -10.41 -12.66
N ASN A 139 -17.26 -11.51 -12.25
CA ASN A 139 -15.83 -11.72 -12.44
C ASN A 139 -15.45 -11.64 -13.93
N ASN A 140 -16.21 -12.28 -14.81
CA ASN A 140 -15.94 -12.21 -16.25
C ASN A 140 -16.10 -10.79 -16.82
N GLN A 141 -17.03 -9.99 -16.30
CA GLN A 141 -17.14 -8.57 -16.67
C GLN A 141 -15.97 -7.74 -16.16
N LEU A 142 -15.53 -7.98 -14.92
CA LEU A 142 -14.44 -7.25 -14.29
C LEU A 142 -13.07 -7.62 -14.86
N GLU A 143 -12.86 -8.87 -15.28
CA GLU A 143 -11.61 -9.36 -15.84
C GLU A 143 -11.14 -8.49 -17.01
N HIS A 144 -12.06 -8.20 -17.95
CA HIS A 144 -11.77 -7.34 -19.09
C HIS A 144 -11.44 -5.91 -18.65
N LEU A 145 -12.24 -5.35 -17.75
CA LEU A 145 -12.06 -3.97 -17.27
C LEU A 145 -10.74 -3.79 -16.50
N LEU A 146 -10.34 -4.80 -15.71
CA LEU A 146 -9.05 -4.85 -15.04
C LEU A 146 -7.89 -4.98 -16.04
N GLY A 147 -8.08 -5.75 -17.11
CA GLY A 147 -7.13 -5.83 -18.21
C GLY A 147 -6.93 -4.48 -18.91
N GLU A 148 -8.02 -3.78 -19.23
CA GLU A 148 -7.98 -2.42 -19.80
C GLU A 148 -7.36 -1.41 -18.83
N PHE A 149 -7.70 -1.47 -17.54
CA PHE A 149 -7.12 -0.61 -16.52
C PHE A 149 -5.60 -0.80 -16.42
N ARG A 150 -5.13 -2.06 -16.39
CA ARG A 150 -3.68 -2.35 -16.43
C ARG A 150 -3.04 -1.83 -17.71
N GLY A 151 -3.64 -2.08 -18.87
CA GLY A 151 -3.10 -1.59 -20.15
C GLY A 151 -3.03 -0.05 -20.21
N THR A 152 -4.06 0.65 -19.73
CA THR A 152 -4.05 2.11 -19.66
C THR A 152 -3.05 2.64 -18.64
N GLN A 153 -2.86 1.96 -17.51
CA GLN A 153 -1.84 2.29 -16.52
C GLN A 153 -0.42 2.13 -17.09
N ASP A 154 -0.15 1.05 -17.82
CA ASP A 154 1.14 0.81 -18.46
C ASP A 154 1.42 1.87 -19.54
N ASN A 155 0.42 2.20 -20.38
CA ASN A 155 0.51 3.27 -21.36
C ASN A 155 0.78 4.64 -20.72
N LEU A 156 0.16 4.92 -19.57
CA LEU A 156 0.41 6.14 -18.81
C LEU A 156 1.84 6.18 -18.27
N ALA A 157 2.33 5.07 -17.73
CA ALA A 157 3.71 4.96 -17.23
C ALA A 157 4.72 5.17 -18.37
N GLU A 158 4.49 4.55 -19.54
CA GLU A 158 5.32 4.73 -20.73
C GLU A 158 5.32 6.19 -21.20
N THR A 159 4.14 6.82 -21.28
CA THR A 159 4.02 8.21 -21.74
C THR A 159 4.71 9.17 -20.76
N LYS A 160 4.60 8.93 -19.45
CA LYS A 160 5.30 9.72 -18.43
C LYS A 160 6.82 9.58 -18.53
N GLU A 161 7.32 8.37 -18.76
CA GLU A 161 8.75 8.13 -19.00
C GLU A 161 9.22 8.86 -20.26
N ARG A 162 8.51 8.73 -21.39
CA ARG A 162 8.83 9.44 -22.64
C ARG A 162 8.82 10.95 -22.45
N TYR A 163 7.84 11.50 -21.72
CA TYR A 163 7.77 12.92 -21.40
C TYR A 163 8.95 13.36 -20.54
N ARG A 164 9.32 12.61 -19.50
CA ARG A 164 10.48 12.90 -18.66
C ARG A 164 11.78 12.89 -19.46
N GLN A 165 11.97 11.91 -20.34
CA GLN A 165 13.14 11.86 -21.23
C GLN A 165 13.19 13.05 -22.19
N ALA A 166 12.06 13.38 -22.83
CA ALA A 166 11.96 14.53 -23.73
C ALA A 166 12.21 15.86 -22.99
N SER A 167 11.62 16.03 -21.81
CA SER A 167 11.81 17.21 -20.97
C SER A 167 13.27 17.37 -20.54
N GLY A 168 13.92 16.29 -20.08
CA GLY A 168 15.35 16.31 -19.78
C GLY A 168 16.20 16.67 -20.99
N GLY A 169 15.88 16.14 -22.17
CA GLY A 169 16.55 16.48 -23.42
C GLY A 169 16.34 17.93 -23.88
N VAL A 170 15.18 18.53 -23.57
CA VAL A 170 14.92 19.95 -23.82
C VAL A 170 15.74 20.81 -22.87
N THR A 171 15.75 20.50 -21.57
CA THR A 171 16.56 21.23 -20.57
C THR A 171 18.05 21.20 -20.93
N GLU A 172 18.57 20.05 -21.35
CA GLU A 172 19.97 19.90 -21.76
C GLU A 172 20.28 20.73 -23.01
N ARG A 173 19.42 20.70 -24.04
CA ARG A 173 19.59 21.54 -25.23
C ARG A 173 19.47 23.02 -24.92
N SER A 174 18.57 23.42 -24.03
CA SER A 174 18.45 24.80 -23.57
C SER A 174 19.72 25.27 -22.84
N ARG A 175 20.33 24.41 -22.03
CA ARG A 175 21.62 24.68 -21.40
C ARG A 175 22.73 24.84 -22.43
N GLN A 176 22.86 23.90 -23.38
CA GLN A 176 23.85 23.99 -24.45
C GLN A 176 23.67 25.25 -25.32
N LEU A 177 22.43 25.64 -25.61
CA LEU A 177 22.15 26.89 -26.31
C LEU A 177 22.58 28.12 -25.51
N ALA A 178 22.37 28.13 -24.19
CA ALA A 178 22.84 29.22 -23.33
C ALA A 178 24.38 29.30 -23.34
N ASP A 179 25.06 28.17 -23.20
CA ASP A 179 26.53 28.09 -23.23
C ASP A 179 27.08 28.61 -24.57
N VAL A 180 26.53 28.15 -25.71
CA VAL A 180 26.94 28.62 -27.05
C VAL A 180 26.62 30.11 -27.25
N THR A 181 25.52 30.61 -26.68
CA THR A 181 25.16 32.03 -26.76
C THR A 181 26.15 32.89 -25.96
N GLU A 182 26.58 32.41 -24.79
CA GLU A 182 27.61 33.08 -23.99
C GLU A 182 28.97 33.10 -24.72
N GLU A 183 29.36 31.98 -25.33
CA GLU A 183 30.57 31.92 -26.16
C GLU A 183 30.49 32.88 -27.35
N LEU A 184 29.34 32.96 -28.01
CA LEU A 184 29.11 33.89 -29.11
C LEU A 184 29.25 35.35 -28.65
N GLU A 185 28.65 35.72 -27.51
CA GLU A 185 28.74 37.08 -26.99
C GLU A 185 30.17 37.42 -26.56
N LYS A 186 30.91 36.46 -26.00
CA LYS A 186 32.34 36.62 -25.70
C LYS A 186 33.15 36.87 -26.97
N VAL A 187 32.96 36.08 -28.02
CA VAL A 187 33.66 36.26 -29.30
C VAL A 187 33.30 37.62 -29.92
N LYS A 188 32.03 38.03 -29.83
CA LYS A 188 31.56 39.33 -30.30
C LYS A 188 32.21 40.48 -29.54
N GLN A 189 32.32 40.39 -28.21
CA GLN A 189 33.02 41.38 -27.39
C GLN A 189 34.51 41.45 -27.77
N GLU A 190 35.18 40.30 -27.91
CA GLU A 190 36.59 40.26 -28.35
C GLU A 190 36.78 40.89 -29.74
N MET A 191 35.80 40.70 -30.63
CA MET A 191 35.81 41.25 -31.98
C MET A 191 35.56 42.76 -31.98
N GLU A 192 34.69 43.26 -31.08
CA GLU A 192 34.45 44.69 -30.86
C GLU A 192 35.64 45.39 -30.19
N ASP A 193 36.29 44.74 -29.22
CA ASP A 193 37.52 45.22 -28.59
C ASP A 193 38.68 45.28 -29.60
N ARG A 194 38.82 44.25 -30.45
CA ARG A 194 39.78 44.27 -31.56
C ARG A 194 39.43 45.31 -32.61
N GLY A 195 38.15 45.47 -32.94
CA GLY A 195 37.67 46.45 -33.91
C GLY A 195 37.92 47.89 -33.43
N SER A 196 37.59 48.17 -32.17
CA SER A 196 37.87 49.46 -31.54
C SER A 196 39.37 49.71 -31.42
N SER A 197 40.17 48.71 -31.02
CA SER A 197 41.64 48.85 -30.99
C SER A 197 42.27 49.03 -32.38
N MET A 198 41.71 48.41 -33.43
CA MET A 198 42.22 48.56 -34.80
C MET A 198 41.79 49.89 -35.44
N THR A 199 40.64 50.43 -35.02
CA THR A 199 40.11 51.71 -35.50
C THR A 199 40.58 52.89 -34.64
N ASP A 200 41.15 52.62 -33.45
CA ASP A 200 41.72 53.65 -32.59
C ASP A 200 43.00 54.23 -33.22
N GLY A 201 42.83 55.39 -33.88
CA GLY A 201 43.93 56.18 -34.42
C GLY A 201 44.71 56.97 -33.37
N ALA A 202 44.33 56.95 -32.08
CA ALA A 202 44.99 57.73 -31.04
C ALA A 202 46.49 57.42 -30.88
N PRO A 203 46.97 56.16 -30.96
CA PRO A 203 48.40 55.86 -30.98
C PRO A 203 49.10 56.50 -32.19
N LEU A 204 48.47 56.47 -33.36
CA LEU A 204 48.99 57.08 -34.58
C LEU A 204 49.10 58.60 -34.44
N VAL A 205 48.09 59.24 -33.84
CA VAL A 205 48.07 60.68 -33.55
C VAL A 205 49.15 61.04 -32.54
N LYS A 206 49.35 60.25 -31.47
CA LYS A 206 50.43 60.46 -30.49
C LYS A 206 51.80 60.37 -31.14
N ILE A 207 52.04 59.38 -32.01
CA ILE A 207 53.29 59.27 -32.78
C ILE A 207 53.48 60.49 -33.68
N LYS A 208 52.43 60.94 -34.38
CA LYS A 208 52.47 62.14 -35.21
C LYS A 208 52.80 63.40 -34.41
N GLN A 209 52.21 63.57 -33.23
CA GLN A 209 52.50 64.69 -32.32
C GLN A 209 53.94 64.65 -31.81
N ALA A 210 54.44 63.49 -31.37
CA ALA A 210 55.83 63.32 -30.96
C ALA A 210 56.82 63.65 -32.10
N ASN A 211 56.51 63.21 -33.33
CA ASN A 211 57.31 63.51 -34.51
C ASN A 211 57.33 65.02 -34.83
N GLN A 212 56.18 65.71 -34.70
CA GLN A 212 56.12 67.17 -34.83
C GLN A 212 56.93 67.89 -33.75
N GLN A 213 56.90 67.40 -32.52
CA GLN A 213 57.68 67.97 -31.42
C GLN A 213 59.19 67.81 -31.66
N LEU A 214 59.63 66.62 -32.07
CA LEU A 214 61.02 66.37 -32.44
C LEU A 214 61.47 67.30 -33.57
N LYS A 215 60.65 67.50 -34.61
CA LYS A 215 60.97 68.45 -35.69
C LYS A 215 61.14 69.88 -35.18
N LYS A 216 60.27 70.34 -34.27
CA LYS A 216 60.41 71.66 -33.66
C LYS A 216 61.71 71.77 -32.85
N GLU A 217 62.02 70.74 -32.06
CA GLU A 217 63.25 70.67 -31.28
C GLU A 217 64.50 70.67 -32.17
N THR A 218 64.49 69.94 -33.29
CA THR A 218 65.56 69.97 -34.30
C THR A 218 65.74 71.38 -34.86
N THR A 219 64.67 72.04 -35.32
CA THR A 219 64.77 73.42 -35.82
C THR A 219 65.27 74.40 -34.75
N GLN A 220 64.89 74.20 -33.49
CA GLN A 220 65.38 75.02 -32.39
C GLN A 220 66.87 74.77 -32.13
N MET A 221 67.33 73.52 -32.17
CA MET A 221 68.75 73.18 -32.09
C MET A 221 69.52 73.77 -33.27
N ASP A 222 69.00 73.71 -34.49
CA ASP A 222 69.64 74.31 -35.67
C ASP A 222 69.85 75.83 -35.51
N ILE A 223 68.83 76.54 -34.99
CA ILE A 223 68.96 77.98 -34.69
C ILE A 223 70.01 78.22 -33.61
N ARG A 224 70.01 77.42 -32.54
CA ARG A 224 71.02 77.53 -31.47
C ARG A 224 72.43 77.27 -31.99
N ILE A 225 72.60 76.25 -32.83
CA ILE A 225 73.86 75.94 -33.51
C ILE A 225 74.29 77.14 -34.36
N GLY A 226 73.42 77.67 -35.21
CA GLY A 226 73.73 78.83 -36.06
C GLY A 226 74.09 80.09 -35.26
N VAL A 227 73.42 80.36 -34.14
CA VAL A 227 73.78 81.47 -33.24
C VAL A 227 75.15 81.24 -32.60
N VAL A 228 75.42 80.03 -32.11
CA VAL A 228 76.73 79.67 -31.54
C VAL A 228 77.84 79.75 -32.59
N GLU A 229 77.60 79.26 -33.80
CA GLU A 229 78.52 79.37 -34.94
C GLU A 229 78.80 80.83 -35.30
N HIS A 230 77.77 81.68 -35.36
CA HIS A 230 77.93 83.11 -35.62
C HIS A 230 78.70 83.82 -34.50
N ILE A 231 78.39 83.53 -33.22
CA ILE A 231 79.13 84.08 -32.07
C ILE A 231 80.59 83.63 -32.11
N LEU A 232 80.85 82.35 -32.40
CA LEU A 232 82.19 81.79 -32.54
C LEU A 232 82.95 82.44 -33.70
N LEU A 233 82.28 82.66 -34.85
CA LEU A 233 82.86 83.34 -36.00
C LEU A 233 83.17 84.81 -35.69
N GLN A 234 82.26 85.53 -35.03
CA GLN A 234 82.52 86.90 -34.57
C GLN A 234 83.66 86.96 -33.56
N ALA A 235 83.74 86.01 -32.63
CA ALA A 235 84.85 85.91 -31.68
C ALA A 235 86.18 85.68 -32.42
N LYS A 236 86.23 84.74 -33.38
CA LYS A 236 87.40 84.50 -34.23
C LYS A 236 87.78 85.72 -35.08
N LEU A 237 86.80 86.44 -35.64
CA LEU A 237 87.05 87.66 -36.42
C LEU A 237 87.53 88.81 -35.52
N LYS A 238 86.98 88.97 -34.32
CA LYS A 238 87.45 89.94 -33.32
C LYS A 238 88.87 89.61 -32.87
N ASP A 239 89.18 88.35 -32.56
CA ASP A 239 90.53 87.89 -32.23
C ASP A 239 91.52 88.14 -33.37
N LYS A 240 91.11 87.89 -34.62
CA LYS A 240 91.94 88.21 -35.79
C LYS A 240 92.12 89.72 -35.97
N ALA A 241 91.10 90.53 -35.68
CA ALA A 241 91.18 91.98 -35.73
C ALA A 241 92.02 92.58 -34.59
N THR A 242 91.98 92.01 -33.38
CA THR A 242 92.89 92.38 -32.28
C THR A 242 94.31 91.92 -32.55
N GLN A 243 94.53 90.75 -33.15
CA GLN A 243 95.86 90.36 -33.64
C GLN A 243 96.37 91.32 -34.72
N ASN A 244 95.56 91.70 -35.72
CA ASN A 244 95.95 92.70 -36.71
C ASN A 244 96.19 94.08 -36.10
N LYS A 245 95.40 94.49 -35.10
CA LYS A 245 95.63 95.73 -34.36
C LYS A 245 96.90 95.65 -33.52
N GLN A 246 97.19 94.53 -32.86
CA GLN A 246 98.44 94.32 -32.12
C GLN A 246 99.65 94.31 -33.06
N VAL A 247 99.54 93.77 -34.27
CA VAL A 247 100.58 93.86 -35.30
C VAL A 247 100.72 95.30 -35.82
N HIS A 248 99.63 96.07 -35.95
CA HIS A 248 99.72 97.49 -36.32
C HIS A 248 100.21 98.39 -35.19
N THR A 249 99.81 98.18 -33.93
CA THR A 249 100.30 98.94 -32.76
C THR A 249 101.73 98.55 -32.39
N ALA A 250 102.13 97.28 -32.57
CA ALA A 250 103.54 96.88 -32.49
C ALA A 250 104.38 97.46 -33.64
N ALA A 251 103.77 97.90 -34.73
CA ALA A 251 104.43 98.69 -35.77
C ALA A 251 104.40 100.22 -35.50
N THR A 252 103.72 100.69 -34.45
CA THR A 252 103.67 102.13 -34.09
C THR A 252 104.20 102.48 -32.69
N GLU A 253 104.55 101.50 -31.85
CA GLU A 253 105.31 101.70 -30.62
C GLU A 253 106.70 101.05 -30.76
N ASP A 254 107.61 101.84 -31.31
CA ASP A 254 109.06 101.61 -31.35
C ASP A 254 109.68 102.48 -30.25
N PRO A 255 110.15 101.91 -29.11
CA PRO A 255 111.02 102.62 -28.20
C PRO A 255 112.48 102.39 -28.64
N MET A 256 113.06 103.48 -29.15
CA MET A 256 114.48 103.84 -29.07
C MET A 256 115.35 102.88 -28.24
N ASP A 257 116.18 102.17 -29.00
CA ASP A 257 117.61 101.91 -28.81
C ASP A 257 118.09 100.97 -27.70
N LEU A 258 118.75 99.89 -28.15
CA LEU A 258 120.13 99.60 -27.75
C LEU A 258 120.90 98.85 -28.84
N LYS A 259 122.01 99.47 -29.27
CA LYS A 259 123.04 99.01 -30.21
C LYS A 259 123.70 97.69 -29.78
N PHE A 260 123.93 96.80 -30.76
CA PHE A 260 125.26 96.33 -31.21
C PHE A 260 125.15 95.78 -32.63
#